data_AF-A0A481SX51-F1
#
_entry.id   AF-A0A481SX51-F1
#
_cell.length_a   1.000
_cell.length_b   1.000
_cell.length_c   1.000
_cell.angle_alpha   90.00
_cell.angle_beta   90.00
_cell.angle_gamma   90.00
#
_symmetry.space_group_name_H-M   'P 1'
#
loop_
_entity.id
_entity.type
_entity.pdbx_description
1 polymer ?
#
loop_
_entity_poly.entity_id
_entity_poly.type
_entity_poly.pdbx_seq_one_letter_code
_entity_poly.pdbx_strand_id
1 'polypeptide(L)'
;MDPDRNPLSRFVNSLYSILDGPVTFFREKIVEPNHQHYPYYHQKFRRVPTIDECYTDDAVCKYEAQDQFRRDRGVDSEILSILRQRYEECNHEDYNTRDEERCEALHEYYQQAAGAWFCKYGDLGPMPDVVHAFMKQKHRMIWERRHGPVGTGMKIKDEFKVEDH
;
A
#
# COMPACT_ATOMS: atom_id res chain seq x y z
N MET A 1 2.89 27.47 -25.78
CA MET A 1 2.99 28.69 -24.97
C MET A 1 2.05 29.70 -25.59
N ASP A 2 0.81 29.74 -25.11
CA ASP A 2 -0.15 30.75 -25.54
C ASP A 2 0.37 32.15 -25.16
N PRO A 3 0.21 33.18 -26.01
CA PRO A 3 0.62 34.53 -25.66
C PRO A 3 -0.29 35.07 -24.56
N ASP A 4 0.24 35.19 -23.34
CA ASP A 4 -0.54 35.65 -22.19
C ASP A 4 -1.02 37.10 -22.36
N ARG A 5 -2.31 37.32 -22.06
CA ARG A 5 -2.98 38.62 -22.20
C ARG A 5 -2.65 39.63 -21.09
N ASN A 6 -2.05 39.22 -19.96
CA ASN A 6 -1.80 40.06 -18.78
C ASN A 6 -0.31 40.40 -18.55
N PRO A 7 0.02 41.60 -18.03
CA PRO A 7 1.41 42.01 -17.80
C PRO A 7 2.12 41.24 -16.67
N LEU A 8 1.37 40.79 -15.65
CA LEU A 8 1.94 39.98 -14.56
C LEU A 8 2.37 38.59 -15.02
N SER A 9 1.57 37.92 -15.86
CA SER A 9 1.95 36.61 -16.41
C SER A 9 3.18 36.69 -17.30
N ARG A 10 3.33 37.79 -18.07
CA ARG A 10 4.55 38.05 -18.85
C ARG A 10 5.80 38.19 -17.97
N PHE A 11 5.69 38.85 -16.82
CA PHE A 11 6.80 38.98 -15.88
C PHE A 11 7.19 37.63 -15.25
N VAL A 12 6.22 36.87 -14.75
CA VAL A 12 6.46 35.54 -14.16
C VAL A 12 7.06 34.59 -15.19
N ASN A 13 6.56 34.58 -16.42
CA ASN A 13 7.08 33.73 -17.49
C ASN A 13 8.50 34.15 -17.92
N SER A 14 8.82 35.44 -17.86
CA SER A 14 10.19 35.90 -18.08
C SER A 14 11.15 35.47 -16.96
N LEU A 15 10.70 35.45 -15.70
CA LEU A 15 11.51 34.93 -14.60
C LEU A 15 11.71 33.41 -14.71
N TYR A 16 10.65 32.69 -15.07
CA TYR A 16 10.71 31.25 -15.30
C TYR A 16 11.71 30.91 -16.41
N SER A 17 11.66 31.62 -17.54
CA SER A 17 12.58 31.35 -18.66
C SER A 17 14.04 31.68 -18.35
N ILE A 18 14.31 32.69 -17.52
CA ILE A 18 15.67 33.04 -17.06
C ILE A 18 16.26 31.93 -16.18
N LEU A 19 15.44 31.22 -15.41
CA LEU A 19 15.88 30.14 -14.53
C LEU A 19 15.88 28.77 -15.22
N ASP A 20 14.86 28.46 -16.01
CA ASP A 20 14.70 27.17 -16.69
C ASP A 20 15.71 27.01 -17.83
N GLY A 21 16.01 28.09 -18.57
CA GLY A 21 17.01 28.09 -19.65
C GLY A 21 18.40 27.55 -19.25
N PRO A 22 19.04 28.06 -18.18
CA PRO A 22 20.32 27.51 -17.74
C PRO A 22 20.22 26.10 -17.15
N VAL A 23 19.10 25.75 -16.50
CA VAL A 23 18.89 24.40 -15.93
C VAL A 23 18.74 23.35 -17.03
N THR A 24 17.92 23.63 -18.03
CA THR A 24 17.75 22.78 -19.22
C THR A 24 19.07 22.65 -19.99
N PHE A 25 19.80 23.76 -20.19
CA PHE A 25 21.14 23.72 -20.79
C PHE A 25 22.10 22.81 -20.02
N PHE A 26 22.14 22.90 -18.69
CA PHE A 26 23.01 22.06 -17.85
C PHE A 26 22.63 20.59 -17.96
N ARG A 27 21.34 20.27 -17.92
CA ARG A 27 20.84 18.90 -18.09
C ARG A 27 21.28 18.31 -19.44
N GLU A 28 21.02 19.02 -20.53
CA GLU A 28 21.28 18.51 -21.89
C GLU A 28 22.77 18.47 -22.24
N LYS A 29 23.56 19.46 -21.81
CA LYS A 29 24.96 19.58 -22.21
C LYS A 29 25.95 18.88 -21.28
N ILE A 30 25.61 18.74 -20.00
CA ILE A 30 26.54 18.20 -19.00
C ILE A 30 26.02 16.87 -18.43
N VAL A 31 24.75 16.81 -17.99
CA VAL A 31 24.22 15.62 -17.31
C VAL A 31 23.96 14.48 -18.29
N GLU A 32 23.18 14.71 -19.34
CA GLU A 32 22.76 13.66 -20.28
C GLU A 32 23.94 12.96 -21.00
N PRO A 33 24.97 13.67 -21.52
CA PRO A 33 26.12 13.02 -22.14
C PRO A 33 27.01 12.27 -21.15
N ASN A 34 27.01 12.69 -19.88
CA ASN A 34 27.78 12.06 -18.81
C ASN A 34 27.01 10.91 -18.12
N HIS A 35 25.71 10.78 -18.39
CA HIS A 35 24.86 9.75 -17.81
C HIS A 35 25.12 8.40 -18.50
N GLN A 36 25.81 7.49 -17.81
CA GLN A 36 25.97 6.12 -18.28
C GLN A 36 24.62 5.40 -18.21
N HIS A 37 24.05 5.02 -19.35
CA HIS A 37 22.85 4.20 -19.39
C HIS A 37 23.21 2.73 -19.21
N TYR A 38 22.90 2.18 -18.04
CA TYR A 38 23.00 0.75 -17.75
C TYR A 38 21.60 0.16 -17.55
N PRO A 39 21.29 -1.01 -18.13
CA PRO A 39 20.00 -1.64 -17.91
C PRO A 39 19.91 -2.11 -16.45
N TYR A 40 18.83 -1.71 -15.78
CA TYR A 40 18.43 -2.28 -14.49
C TYR A 40 17.15 -3.11 -14.70
N TYR A 41 17.03 -4.21 -13.97
CA TYR A 41 15.88 -5.11 -14.06
C TYR A 41 15.17 -5.20 -12.72
N HIS A 42 13.84 -5.30 -12.77
CA HIS A 42 13.05 -5.56 -11.58
C HIS A 42 13.26 -7.02 -11.14
N GLN A 43 13.65 -7.20 -9.88
CA GLN A 43 13.84 -8.52 -9.30
C GLN A 43 12.50 -9.25 -9.22
N LYS A 44 12.47 -10.50 -9.71
CA LYS A 44 11.30 -11.37 -9.64
C LYS A 44 11.57 -12.50 -8.65
N PHE A 45 10.82 -12.49 -7.54
CA PHE A 45 10.85 -13.59 -6.58
C PHE A 45 9.82 -14.65 -6.98
N ARG A 46 10.25 -15.91 -7.05
CA ARG A 46 9.33 -17.05 -7.16
C ARG A 46 8.60 -17.24 -5.83
N ARG A 47 7.38 -17.78 -5.90
CA ARG A 47 6.62 -18.15 -4.70
C ARG A 47 7.26 -19.37 -4.05
N VAL A 48 7.25 -19.37 -2.72
CA VAL A 48 7.67 -20.43 -1.80
C VAL A 48 6.40 -21.03 -1.18
N PRO A 49 6.39 -22.31 -0.74
CA PRO A 49 5.31 -22.86 0.07
C PRO A 49 4.96 -21.96 1.26
N THR A 50 3.66 -21.88 1.57
CA THR A 50 3.15 -21.10 2.70
C THR A 50 3.28 -21.86 4.02
N ILE A 51 3.11 -21.15 5.14
CA ILE A 51 3.37 -21.70 6.49
C ILE A 51 2.46 -22.88 6.87
N ASP A 52 1.31 -23.02 6.22
CA ASP A 52 0.36 -24.12 6.39
C ASP A 52 0.82 -25.43 5.75
N GLU A 53 1.67 -25.37 4.72
CA GLU A 53 2.24 -26.54 4.04
C GLU A 53 3.52 -27.03 4.73
N CYS A 54 4.21 -26.16 5.47
CA CYS A 54 5.45 -26.49 6.18
C CYS A 54 5.22 -27.40 7.41
N TYR A 55 6.14 -28.33 7.65
CA TYR A 55 6.18 -29.12 8.88
C TYR A 55 6.56 -28.27 10.11
N THR A 56 6.21 -28.75 11.30
CA THR A 56 6.46 -28.02 12.56
C THR A 56 7.93 -28.01 12.98
N ASP A 57 8.73 -28.96 12.51
CA ASP A 57 10.15 -29.13 12.81
C ASP A 57 11.08 -28.61 11.70
N ASP A 58 10.57 -28.37 10.49
CA ASP A 58 11.33 -27.82 9.38
C ASP A 58 11.57 -26.30 9.52
N ALA A 59 12.75 -25.94 10.02
CA ALA A 59 13.16 -24.55 10.18
C ALA A 59 13.44 -23.84 8.84
N VAL A 60 13.84 -24.56 7.79
CA VAL A 60 14.20 -23.98 6.49
C VAL A 60 12.92 -23.53 5.76
N CYS A 61 11.91 -24.40 5.71
CA CYS A 61 10.61 -24.06 5.11
C CYS A 61 9.99 -22.84 5.79
N LYS A 62 10.01 -22.80 7.13
CA LYS A 62 9.50 -21.66 7.91
C LYS A 62 10.28 -20.38 7.65
N TYR A 63 11.60 -20.46 7.51
CA TYR A 63 12.44 -19.31 7.21
C TYR A 63 12.10 -18.71 5.84
N GLU A 64 11.99 -19.54 4.80
CA GLU A 64 11.64 -19.07 3.46
C GLU A 64 10.22 -18.47 3.40
N ALA A 65 9.26 -19.10 4.09
CA ALA A 65 7.89 -18.60 4.22
C ALA A 65 7.84 -17.26 4.99
N GLN A 66 8.63 -17.10 6.05
CA GLN A 66 8.77 -15.85 6.79
C GLN A 66 9.33 -14.73 5.93
N ASP A 67 10.35 -15.01 5.11
CA ASP A 67 10.92 -14.01 4.21
C ASP A 67 9.95 -13.63 3.09
N GLN A 68 9.16 -14.58 2.57
CA GLN A 68 8.06 -14.24 1.67
C GLN A 68 7.02 -13.34 2.35
N PHE A 69 6.60 -13.68 3.57
CA PHE A 69 5.64 -12.87 4.34
C PHE A 69 6.14 -11.44 4.57
N ARG A 70 7.43 -11.25 4.89
CA ARG A 70 8.04 -9.92 5.05
C ARG A 70 8.02 -9.12 3.74
N ARG A 71 8.36 -9.75 2.62
CA ARG A 71 8.31 -9.12 1.29
C ARG A 71 6.89 -8.71 0.93
N ASP A 72 5.92 -9.63 1.09
CA ASP A 72 4.51 -9.35 0.81
C ASP A 72 3.98 -8.23 1.71
N ARG A 73 4.40 -8.16 2.99
CA ARG A 73 4.05 -7.03 3.88
C ARG A 73 4.60 -5.70 3.37
N GLY A 74 5.82 -5.68 2.86
CA GLY A 74 6.41 -4.48 2.25
C GLY A 74 5.58 -4.02 1.05
N VAL A 75 5.25 -4.94 0.14
CA VAL A 75 4.41 -4.66 -1.03
C VAL A 75 3.03 -4.15 -0.63
N ASP A 76 2.35 -4.82 0.31
CA ASP A 76 1.02 -4.42 0.79
C ASP A 76 1.06 -3.03 1.46
N SER A 77 2.16 -2.67 2.12
CA SER A 77 2.35 -1.33 2.71
C SER A 77 2.55 -0.25 1.65
N GLU A 78 3.30 -0.55 0.58
CA GLU A 78 3.46 0.38 -0.55
C GLU A 78 2.14 0.56 -1.33
N ILE A 79 1.33 -0.49 -1.45
CA ILE A 79 -0.02 -0.39 -2.04
C ILE A 79 -0.86 0.64 -1.26
N LEU A 80 -0.84 0.59 0.08
CA LEU A 80 -1.52 1.60 0.90
C LEU A 80 -0.95 3.00 0.71
N SER A 81 0.38 3.12 0.62
CA SER A 81 1.05 4.40 0.38
C SER A 81 0.59 5.04 -0.93
N ILE A 82 0.52 4.26 -2.01
CA ILE A 82 0.05 4.69 -3.32
C ILE A 82 -1.43 5.12 -3.26
N LEU A 83 -2.29 4.34 -2.61
CA LEU A 83 -3.72 4.68 -2.50
C LEU A 83 -3.92 5.97 -1.70
N ARG A 84 -3.16 6.16 -0.62
CA ARG A 84 -3.17 7.40 0.15
C ARG A 84 -2.69 8.59 -0.69
N GLN A 85 -1.58 8.45 -1.40
CA GLN A 85 -1.05 9.50 -2.26
C GLN A 85 -2.07 9.93 -3.32
N ARG A 86 -2.75 8.99 -3.96
CA ARG A 86 -3.80 9.30 -4.95
C ARG A 86 -4.98 10.08 -4.35
N TYR A 87 -5.38 9.72 -3.13
CA TYR A 87 -6.42 10.46 -2.42
C TYR A 87 -5.96 11.87 -2.06
N GLU A 88 -4.73 12.04 -1.58
CA GLU A 88 -4.14 13.35 -1.26
C GLU A 88 -3.97 14.23 -2.52
N GLU A 89 -3.55 13.65 -3.64
CA GLU A 89 -3.46 14.32 -4.94
C GLU A 89 -4.83 14.80 -5.43
N CYS A 90 -5.85 13.94 -5.36
CA CYS A 90 -7.23 14.31 -5.71
C CYS A 90 -7.72 15.50 -4.86
N ASN A 91 -7.51 15.44 -3.54
CA ASN A 91 -7.89 16.53 -2.63
C ASN A 91 -7.12 17.83 -2.90
N HIS A 92 -5.88 17.74 -3.38
CA HIS A 92 -5.06 18.92 -3.67
C HIS A 92 -5.50 19.65 -4.94
N GLU A 93 -5.85 18.91 -6.00
CA GLU A 93 -6.34 19.49 -7.26
C GLU A 93 -7.68 20.21 -7.09
N ASP A 94 -8.59 19.65 -6.29
CA ASP A 94 -9.95 20.16 -6.10
C ASP A 94 -10.07 21.25 -5.00
N TYR A 95 -8.98 21.90 -4.56
CA TYR A 95 -8.98 22.85 -3.42
C TYR A 95 -10.04 23.97 -3.47
N ASN A 96 -10.51 24.35 -4.66
CA ASN A 96 -11.52 25.39 -4.88
C ASN A 96 -12.97 24.87 -4.93
N THR A 97 -13.17 23.58 -5.18
CA THR A 97 -14.49 22.94 -5.28
C THR A 97 -14.62 21.95 -4.14
N ARG A 98 -15.22 22.40 -3.03
CA ARG A 98 -15.49 21.62 -1.80
C ARG A 98 -16.56 20.52 -1.98
N ASP A 99 -16.61 19.88 -3.15
CA ASP A 99 -17.51 18.75 -3.37
C ASP A 99 -16.75 17.48 -2.97
N GLU A 100 -16.90 17.08 -1.70
CA GLU A 100 -16.31 15.86 -1.11
C GLU A 100 -16.62 14.58 -1.93
N GLU A 101 -17.69 14.62 -2.74
CA GLU A 101 -18.17 13.51 -3.58
C GLU A 101 -17.17 13.04 -4.65
N ARG A 102 -16.30 13.94 -5.18
CA ARG A 102 -15.40 13.56 -6.29
C ARG A 102 -14.30 12.59 -5.88
N CYS A 103 -13.71 12.82 -4.71
CA CYS A 103 -12.61 12.00 -4.18
C CYS A 103 -13.12 10.88 -3.25
N GLU A 104 -14.43 10.78 -3.01
CA GLU A 104 -15.04 9.79 -2.12
C GLU A 104 -14.71 8.35 -2.54
N ALA A 105 -14.78 8.04 -3.84
CA ALA A 105 -14.44 6.69 -4.32
C ALA A 105 -12.99 6.29 -3.99
N LEU A 106 -12.04 7.22 -4.14
CA LEU A 106 -10.62 6.98 -3.80
C LEU A 106 -10.44 6.80 -2.29
N HIS A 107 -11.17 7.58 -1.49
CA HIS A 107 -11.17 7.46 -0.05
C HIS A 107 -11.74 6.10 0.39
N GLU A 108 -12.82 5.64 -0.22
CA GLU A 108 -13.42 4.33 0.06
C GLU A 108 -12.42 3.20 -0.26
N TYR A 109 -11.78 3.23 -1.43
CA TYR A 109 -10.74 2.27 -1.79
C TYR A 109 -9.59 2.25 -0.78
N TYR A 110 -9.14 3.42 -0.34
CA TYR A 110 -8.11 3.54 0.69
C TYR A 110 -8.57 2.93 2.01
N GLN A 111 -9.78 3.24 2.48
CA GLN A 111 -10.32 2.70 3.73
C GLN A 111 -10.48 1.18 3.70
N GLN A 112 -11.02 0.64 2.60
CA GLN A 112 -11.16 -0.80 2.41
C GLN A 112 -9.79 -1.49 2.41
N ALA A 113 -8.81 -0.94 1.70
CA ALA A 113 -7.45 -1.48 1.66
C ALA A 113 -6.76 -1.38 3.04
N ALA A 114 -6.90 -0.26 3.73
CA ALA A 114 -6.35 -0.06 5.07
C ALA A 114 -6.97 -1.06 6.08
N GLY A 115 -8.28 -1.29 6.00
CA GLY A 115 -8.97 -2.30 6.78
C GLY A 115 -8.47 -3.72 6.48
N ALA A 116 -8.28 -4.07 5.21
CA ALA A 116 -7.74 -5.37 4.81
C ALA A 116 -6.29 -5.57 5.29
N TRP A 117 -5.44 -4.54 5.17
CA TRP A 117 -4.08 -4.56 5.66
C TRP A 117 -4.04 -4.71 7.18
N PHE A 118 -4.86 -3.97 7.93
CA PHE A 118 -4.93 -4.07 9.39
C PHE A 118 -5.46 -5.44 9.84
N CYS A 119 -6.45 -6.00 9.13
CA CYS A 119 -6.92 -7.36 9.37
C CYS A 119 -5.76 -8.37 9.32
N LYS A 120 -4.87 -8.27 8.32
CA LYS A 120 -3.74 -9.20 8.12
C LYS A 120 -2.55 -8.92 9.05
N TYR A 121 -2.15 -7.66 9.19
CA TYR A 121 -0.89 -7.26 9.83
C TYR A 121 -1.03 -6.54 11.17
N GLY A 122 -2.23 -6.07 11.53
CA GLY A 122 -2.49 -5.39 12.79
C GLY A 122 -2.24 -6.30 14.00
N ASP A 123 -1.86 -5.71 15.13
CA ASP A 123 -1.72 -6.37 16.44
C ASP A 123 -0.73 -7.56 16.50
N LEU A 124 0.12 -7.74 15.48
CA LEU A 124 1.15 -8.80 15.46
C LEU A 124 2.41 -8.45 16.28
N GLY A 125 2.45 -7.27 16.90
CA GLY A 125 3.60 -6.77 17.64
C GLY A 125 4.70 -6.17 16.75
N PRO A 126 5.84 -5.79 17.35
CA PRO A 126 6.92 -5.07 16.65
C PRO A 126 7.68 -5.94 15.64
N MET A 127 7.77 -7.26 15.88
CA MET A 127 8.40 -8.22 14.98
C MET A 127 7.35 -9.21 14.49
N PRO A 128 6.63 -8.90 13.39
CA PRO A 128 5.57 -9.76 12.92
C PRO A 128 6.14 -11.02 12.29
N ASP A 129 5.61 -12.13 12.78
CA ASP A 129 5.99 -13.47 12.39
C ASP A 129 4.81 -14.15 11.65
N VAL A 130 5.14 -14.97 10.66
CA VAL A 130 4.19 -15.61 9.75
C VAL A 130 3.29 -16.58 10.50
N VAL A 131 3.82 -17.22 11.55
CA VAL A 131 3.04 -18.11 12.42
C VAL A 131 1.97 -17.32 13.16
N HIS A 132 2.29 -16.14 13.69
CA HIS A 132 1.34 -15.28 14.38
C HIS A 132 0.26 -14.75 13.44
N ALA A 133 0.63 -14.34 12.23
CA ALA A 133 -0.34 -13.94 11.19
C ALA A 133 -1.29 -15.09 10.83
N PHE A 134 -0.75 -16.31 10.71
CA PHE A 134 -1.55 -17.51 10.44
C PHE A 134 -2.49 -17.87 11.60
N MET A 135 -2.05 -17.76 12.85
CA MET A 135 -2.91 -17.97 14.01
C MET A 135 -4.00 -16.91 14.12
N LYS A 136 -3.70 -15.65 13.79
CA LYS A 136 -4.70 -14.58 13.67
C LYS A 136 -5.77 -14.92 12.63
N GLN A 137 -5.34 -15.38 11.45
CA GLN A 137 -6.26 -15.84 10.40
C GLN A 137 -7.14 -17.00 10.87
N LYS A 138 -6.56 -18.00 11.54
CA LYS A 138 -7.32 -19.12 12.12
C LYS A 138 -8.35 -18.64 13.14
N HIS A 139 -7.97 -17.73 14.03
CA HIS A 139 -8.89 -17.17 15.02
C HIS A 139 -10.09 -16.50 14.36
N ARG A 140 -9.84 -15.71 13.30
CA ARG A 140 -10.89 -15.10 12.49
C ARG A 140 -11.81 -16.15 11.85
N MET A 141 -11.27 -17.19 11.22
CA MET A 141 -12.09 -18.24 10.59
C MET A 141 -12.94 -19.01 11.60
N ILE A 142 -12.40 -19.29 12.79
CA ILE A 142 -13.16 -19.96 13.87
C ILE A 142 -14.29 -19.04 14.36
N TRP A 143 -14.03 -17.75 14.49
CA TRP A 143 -15.03 -16.76 14.85
C TRP A 143 -16.14 -16.68 13.79
N GLU A 144 -15.75 -16.60 12.51
CA GLU A 144 -16.70 -16.52 11.38
C GLU A 144 -17.61 -17.76 11.32
N ARG A 145 -17.05 -18.94 11.61
CA ARG A 145 -17.83 -20.18 11.70
C ARG A 145 -18.89 -20.14 12.80
N ARG A 146 -18.64 -19.46 13.92
CA ARG A 146 -19.56 -19.39 15.07
C ARG A 146 -20.62 -18.30 14.89
N HIS A 147 -20.21 -17.12 14.45
CA HIS A 147 -21.06 -15.92 14.51
C HIS A 147 -21.52 -15.42 13.14
N GLY A 148 -20.98 -15.94 12.04
CA GLY A 148 -21.20 -15.42 10.69
C GLY A 148 -20.11 -14.44 10.28
N PRO A 149 -20.29 -13.67 9.19
CA PRO A 149 -19.24 -12.77 8.69
C PRO A 149 -18.88 -11.69 9.73
N VAL A 150 -17.60 -11.33 9.79
CA VAL A 150 -17.10 -10.31 10.72
C VAL A 150 -17.89 -9.02 10.54
N GLY A 151 -18.47 -8.51 11.65
CA GLY A 151 -19.31 -7.31 11.66
C GLY A 151 -20.79 -7.56 11.93
N THR A 152 -21.30 -8.81 11.86
CA THR A 152 -22.73 -9.10 12.11
C THR A 152 -23.11 -9.26 13.59
N GLY A 153 -22.15 -9.08 14.51
CA GLY A 153 -22.35 -9.29 15.94
C GLY A 153 -22.42 -10.77 16.35
N MET A 154 -22.29 -11.04 17.66
CA MET A 154 -22.37 -12.42 18.19
C MET A 154 -23.82 -12.91 18.17
N LYS A 155 -24.06 -14.08 17.59
CA LYS A 155 -25.34 -14.79 17.74
C LYS A 155 -25.55 -15.17 19.21
N ILE A 156 -26.76 -14.92 19.73
CA ILE A 156 -27.11 -15.09 21.16
C ILE A 156 -27.06 -16.56 21.62
N LYS A 157 -27.03 -17.53 20.70
CA LYS A 157 -26.93 -18.95 21.00
C LYS A 157 -25.73 -19.55 20.27
N ASP A 158 -24.66 -19.84 21.00
CA ASP A 158 -23.59 -20.73 20.53
C ASP A 158 -24.15 -22.16 20.52
N GLU A 159 -24.68 -22.60 19.38
CA GLU A 159 -25.20 -23.96 19.18
C GLU A 159 -24.13 -25.06 19.27
N PHE A 160 -22.85 -24.68 19.44
CA PHE A 160 -21.69 -25.58 19.45
C PHE A 160 -20.91 -25.59 20.79
N LYS A 161 -21.48 -25.09 21.89
CA LYS A 161 -20.89 -25.35 23.21
C LYS A 161 -21.03 -26.84 23.51
N VAL A 162 -19.92 -27.56 23.48
CA VAL A 162 -19.82 -28.87 24.11
C VAL A 162 -19.99 -28.61 25.60
N GLU A 163 -21.06 -29.13 26.20
CA GLU A 163 -21.19 -29.12 27.66
C GLU A 163 -20.10 -30.04 28.21
N ASP A 164 -19.15 -29.46 28.95
CA ASP A 164 -18.18 -30.23 29.70
C ASP A 164 -18.95 -31.04 30.77
N HIS A 165 -18.97 -32.36 30.62
CA HIS A 165 -19.46 -33.32 31.61
C HIS A 165 -18.40 -33.62 32.66
#